data_AF-A0A838PWG7-F1
#
_entry.id   AF-A0A838PWG7-F1
#
_cell.length_a   1.000
_cell.length_b   1.000
_cell.length_c   1.000
_cell.angle_alpha   90.00
_cell.angle_beta   90.00
_cell.angle_gamma   90.00
#
_symmetry.space_group_name_H-M   'P 1'
#
loop_
_entity.id
_entity.type
_entity.pdbx_description
1 polymer ?
#
loop_
_entity_poly.entity_id
_entity_poly.type
_entity_poly.pdbx_seq_one_letter_code
_entity_poly.pdbx_strand_id
1 'polypeptide(L)'
;ALAADLERAVARAGGAPSLVRCGPPYVGPYRGPMLAWALGLHKAEVGFEATRPGVAFRSRLGPESPLAPAGAGGRHELSPRTGLWRIEAVCGAVPVRGEKR
;
A
#
# COMPACT_ATOMS: atom_id res chain seq x y z
N ALA A 1 5.13 -0.04 18.11
CA ALA A 1 3.97 0.72 17.60
C ALA A 1 3.89 0.71 16.07
N LEU A 2 4.90 1.23 15.35
CA LEU A 2 4.85 1.42 13.89
C LEU A 2 4.54 0.16 13.06
N ALA A 3 5.19 -0.98 13.33
CA ALA A 3 4.94 -2.23 12.60
C ALA A 3 3.55 -2.81 12.89
N ALA A 4 3.13 -2.83 14.16
CA ALA A 4 1.78 -3.26 14.53
C ALA A 4 0.67 -2.34 13.97
N ASP A 5 0.94 -1.02 13.87
CA ASP A 5 0.04 -0.09 13.18
C ASP A 5 -0.08 -0.38 11.68
N LEU A 6 1.02 -0.81 11.03
CA LEU A 6 1.01 -1.23 9.63
C LEU A 6 0.13 -2.46 9.44
N GLU A 7 0.30 -3.49 10.26
CA GLU A 7 -0.50 -4.72 10.20
C GLU A 7 -2.00 -4.40 10.40
N ARG A 8 -2.33 -3.55 11.37
CA ARG A 8 -3.71 -3.07 11.57
C ARG A 8 -4.22 -2.26 10.38
N ALA A 9 -3.40 -1.41 9.77
CA ALA A 9 -3.77 -0.66 8.58
C ALA A 9 -4.08 -1.61 7.41
N VAL A 10 -3.23 -2.62 7.19
CA VAL A 10 -3.42 -3.66 6.17
C VAL A 10 -4.72 -4.41 6.41
N ALA A 11 -4.98 -4.86 7.64
CA ALA A 11 -6.22 -5.55 7.99
C ALA A 11 -7.46 -4.68 7.71
N ARG A 12 -7.44 -3.40 8.13
CA ARG A 12 -8.55 -2.44 7.88
C ARG A 12 -8.74 -2.11 6.41
N ALA A 13 -7.72 -2.28 5.57
CA ALA A 13 -7.80 -2.08 4.14
C ALA A 13 -8.29 -3.33 3.37
N GLY A 14 -8.71 -4.39 4.08
CA GLY A 14 -9.18 -5.63 3.48
C GLY A 14 -8.12 -6.74 3.36
N GLY A 15 -6.97 -6.56 4.02
CA GLY A 15 -5.88 -7.54 4.07
C GLY A 15 -4.91 -7.48 2.90
N ALA A 16 -3.76 -8.13 3.07
CA ALA A 16 -2.68 -8.13 2.08
C ALA A 16 -3.11 -8.66 0.68
N PRO A 17 -3.87 -9.76 0.55
CA PRO A 17 -4.29 -10.26 -0.76
C PRO A 17 -5.12 -9.26 -1.57
N SER A 18 -6.02 -8.53 -0.89
CA SER A 18 -6.88 -7.52 -1.51
C SER A 18 -6.06 -6.34 -2.04
N LEU A 19 -5.06 -5.89 -1.27
CA LEU A 19 -4.18 -4.78 -1.66
C LEU A 19 -3.27 -5.18 -2.82
N VAL A 20 -2.66 -6.37 -2.78
CA VAL A 20 -1.79 -6.85 -3.86
C VAL A 20 -2.57 -7.05 -5.16
N ARG A 21 -3.82 -7.49 -5.08
CA ARG A 21 -4.70 -7.60 -6.26
C ARG A 21 -5.09 -6.24 -6.86
N CYS A 22 -5.15 -5.19 -6.05
CA CYS A 22 -5.43 -3.83 -6.52
C CYS A 22 -4.28 -3.27 -7.37
N GLY A 23 -3.04 -3.54 -6.96
CA GLY A 23 -1.85 -3.15 -7.71
C GLY A 23 -0.56 -3.35 -6.91
N PRO A 24 0.61 -3.10 -7.54
CA PRO A 24 1.91 -3.23 -6.88
C PRO A 24 2.04 -2.28 -5.66
N PRO A 25 2.57 -2.77 -4.53
CA PRO A 25 2.73 -1.96 -3.32
C PRO A 25 4.00 -1.10 -3.37
N TYR A 26 3.95 0.11 -2.83
CA TYR A 26 5.13 0.97 -2.69
C TYR A 26 5.15 1.78 -1.38
N VAL A 27 6.33 2.07 -0.84
CA VAL A 27 6.49 2.63 0.54
C VAL A 27 7.67 3.61 0.69
N GLY A 28 8.31 3.98 -0.42
CA GLY A 28 9.57 4.73 -0.39
C GLY A 28 10.77 3.89 0.10
N PRO A 29 11.99 4.47 0.07
CA PRO A 29 13.23 3.69 0.16
C PRO A 29 13.46 3.02 1.52
N TYR A 30 12.98 3.62 2.62
CA TYR A 30 13.40 3.24 3.97
C TYR A 30 12.50 2.22 4.68
N ARG A 31 11.31 1.91 4.14
CA ARG A 31 10.32 1.04 4.80
C ARG A 31 10.00 -0.23 4.04
N GLY A 32 10.74 -0.50 2.96
CA GLY A 32 10.50 -1.63 2.07
C GLY A 32 10.48 -3.00 2.78
N PRO A 33 11.49 -3.36 3.59
CA PRO A 33 11.52 -4.67 4.25
C PRO A 33 10.34 -4.87 5.22
N MET A 34 9.96 -3.83 5.97
CA MET A 34 8.82 -3.87 6.89
C MET A 34 7.51 -4.10 6.15
N LEU A 35 7.32 -3.42 5.01
CA LEU A 35 6.13 -3.62 4.20
C LEU A 35 6.10 -5.02 3.58
N ALA A 36 7.23 -5.48 3.06
CA ALA A 36 7.35 -6.81 2.47
C ALA A 36 6.92 -7.89 3.47
N TRP A 37 7.42 -7.81 4.70
CA TRP A 37 6.99 -8.71 5.79
C TRP A 37 5.49 -8.63 6.06
N ALA A 38 4.95 -7.42 6.23
CA ALA A 38 3.52 -7.23 6.56
C ALA A 38 2.56 -7.72 5.45
N LEU A 39 3.02 -7.76 4.20
CA LEU A 39 2.24 -8.26 3.06
C LEU A 39 2.53 -9.71 2.69
N GLY A 40 3.53 -10.34 3.30
CA GLY A 40 3.99 -11.68 2.91
C GLY A 40 4.62 -11.71 1.52
N LEU A 41 5.33 -10.65 1.12
CA LEU A 41 5.98 -10.49 -0.17
C LEU A 41 7.50 -10.53 -0.04
N HIS A 42 8.19 -10.81 -1.14
CA HIS A 42 9.62 -10.55 -1.25
C HIS A 42 9.89 -9.05 -1.37
N LYS A 43 11.00 -8.55 -0.82
CA LYS A 43 11.34 -7.12 -0.85
C LYS A 43 11.41 -6.55 -2.28
N ALA A 44 11.78 -7.37 -3.26
CA ALA A 44 11.86 -6.99 -4.68
C ALA A 44 10.48 -6.66 -5.28
N GLU A 45 9.39 -7.16 -4.71
CA GLU A 45 8.02 -6.90 -5.14
C GLU A 45 7.46 -5.59 -4.54
N VAL A 46 8.18 -4.99 -3.60
CA VAL A 46 7.81 -3.71 -2.99
C VAL A 46 8.58 -2.58 -3.68
N GLY A 47 7.83 -1.73 -4.39
CA GLY A 47 8.35 -0.55 -5.06
C GLY A 47 8.75 0.59 -4.11
N PHE A 48 9.57 1.50 -4.63
CA PHE A 48 9.93 2.74 -3.94
C PHE A 48 9.16 3.93 -4.50
N GLU A 49 8.97 3.95 -5.81
CA GLU A 49 8.28 5.00 -6.55
C GLU A 49 6.79 4.69 -6.73
N ALA A 50 6.01 5.75 -6.89
CA ALA A 50 4.59 5.65 -7.16
C ALA A 50 4.32 5.07 -8.56
N THR A 51 3.42 4.11 -8.64
CA THR A 51 2.95 3.52 -9.91
C THR A 51 1.43 3.59 -9.99
N ARG A 52 0.88 3.57 -11.22
CA ARG A 52 -0.57 3.44 -11.45
C ARG A 52 -0.84 2.27 -12.42
N PRO A 53 -1.76 1.35 -12.09
CA PRO A 53 -2.38 1.18 -10.76
C PRO A 53 -1.34 0.85 -9.68
N GLY A 54 -1.70 1.02 -8.41
CA GLY A 54 -0.77 0.83 -7.30
C GLY A 54 -1.34 1.13 -5.93
N VAL A 55 -0.64 0.66 -4.90
CA VAL A 55 -1.02 0.86 -3.49
C VAL A 55 0.10 1.57 -2.75
N ALA A 56 -0.14 2.81 -2.35
CA ALA A 56 0.78 3.61 -1.56
C ALA A 56 0.66 3.25 -0.08
N PHE A 57 1.75 2.87 0.54
CA PHE A 57 1.87 2.71 1.98
C PHE A 57 2.67 3.88 2.52
N ARG A 58 1.95 4.90 2.98
CA ARG A 58 2.55 6.15 3.42
C ARG A 58 2.61 6.17 4.93
N SER A 59 3.69 6.68 5.50
CA SER A 59 3.81 6.88 6.94
C SER A 59 4.63 8.09 7.34
N ARG A 60 4.32 8.59 8.53
CA ARG A 60 5.07 9.66 9.19
C ARG A 60 6.20 9.07 10.05
N LEU A 61 7.28 9.83 10.24
CA LEU A 61 8.34 9.47 11.20
C LEU A 61 7.90 9.74 12.64
N GLY A 62 7.20 10.85 12.89
CA GLY A 62 6.48 11.16 14.12
C GLY A 62 5.14 11.86 13.84
N PRO A 63 4.34 12.20 14.87
CA PRO A 63 3.01 12.79 14.70
C PRO A 63 2.98 14.06 13.83
N GLU A 64 3.98 14.93 14.00
CA GLU A 64 4.12 16.20 13.28
C GLU A 64 4.91 16.08 11.97
N SER A 65 5.47 14.90 11.66
CA SER A 65 6.23 14.72 10.43
C SER A 65 5.30 14.65 9.20
N PRO A 66 5.77 15.09 8.03
CA PRO A 66 5.01 14.93 6.80
C PRO A 66 4.79 13.45 6.46
N LEU A 67 3.71 13.18 5.74
CA LEU A 67 3.34 11.85 5.28
C LEU A 67 4.11 11.51 3.98
N ALA A 68 4.97 10.50 4.03
CA ALA A 68 5.83 10.07 2.92
C ALA A 68 5.65 8.58 2.57
N PRO A 69 5.90 8.14 1.32
CA PRO A 69 6.24 8.97 0.15
C PRO A 69 5.05 9.83 -0.30
N ALA A 70 5.26 10.70 -1.29
CA ALA A 70 4.14 11.39 -1.93
C ALA A 70 3.19 10.35 -2.56
N GLY A 71 1.88 10.59 -2.47
CA GLY A 71 0.89 9.76 -3.16
C GLY A 71 0.99 9.95 -4.67
N ALA A 72 0.53 8.97 -5.45
CA ALA A 72 0.53 9.05 -6.91
C ALA A 72 -0.41 10.14 -7.49
N GLY A 73 -1.21 10.81 -6.63
CA GLY A 73 -2.26 11.75 -7.02
C GLY A 73 -3.49 11.05 -7.62
N GLY A 74 -4.62 11.78 -7.70
CA GLY A 74 -5.90 11.27 -8.20
C GLY A 74 -6.86 10.82 -7.08
N ARG A 75 -8.02 10.29 -7.47
CA ARG A 75 -9.02 9.78 -6.52
C ARG A 75 -8.62 8.36 -6.10
N HIS A 76 -8.49 8.13 -4.80
CA HIS A 76 -8.22 6.81 -4.23
C HIS A 76 -9.54 6.09 -3.91
N GLU A 77 -9.65 4.80 -4.22
CA GLU A 77 -10.82 4.01 -3.79
C GLU A 77 -10.75 3.66 -2.29
N LEU A 78 -9.54 3.53 -1.74
CA LEU A 78 -9.29 3.17 -0.34
C LEU A 78 -8.28 4.15 0.28
N SER A 79 -8.61 4.68 1.47
CA SER A 79 -7.71 5.57 2.23
C SER A 79 -7.71 5.36 3.77
N PRO A 80 -7.53 4.14 4.30
CA PRO A 80 -7.54 3.94 5.75
C PRO A 80 -6.30 4.55 6.41
N ARG A 81 -6.50 5.12 7.61
CA ARG A 81 -5.44 5.65 8.47
C ARG A 81 -5.39 4.89 9.79
N THR A 82 -4.19 4.47 10.20
CA THR A 82 -3.94 3.82 11.50
C THR A 82 -2.61 4.30 12.07
N GLY A 83 -2.64 4.95 13.23
CA GLY A 83 -1.45 5.55 13.83
C GLY A 83 -0.74 6.50 12.86
N LEU A 84 0.53 6.20 12.57
CA LEU A 84 1.36 6.97 11.66
C LEU A 84 1.19 6.58 10.18
N TRP A 85 0.38 5.56 9.86
CA TRP A 85 0.18 5.04 8.51
C TRP A 85 -1.08 5.57 7.83
N ARG A 86 -0.99 5.70 6.51
CA ARG A 86 -2.11 5.83 5.59
C ARG A 86 -1.84 4.92 4.37
N ILE A 87 -2.83 4.13 4.00
CA ILE A 87 -2.78 3.32 2.77
C ILE A 87 -3.64 4.05 1.74
N GLU A 88 -3.16 4.26 0.53
CA GLU A 88 -3.89 4.91 -0.57
C GLU A 88 -3.84 4.00 -1.79
N ALA A 89 -4.99 3.48 -2.22
CA ALA A 89 -5.06 2.55 -3.33
C ALA A 89 -5.68 3.20 -4.57
N VAL A 90 -5.11 2.93 -5.74
CA VAL A 90 -5.72 3.17 -7.06
C VAL A 90 -5.72 1.83 -7.80
N CYS A 91 -6.87 1.18 -7.88
CA CYS A 91 -6.94 -0.15 -8.48
C CYS A 91 -7.01 -0.09 -10.00
N GLY A 92 -6.31 -1.01 -10.65
CA GLY A 92 -6.49 -1.22 -12.09
C GLY A 92 -7.84 -1.88 -12.34
N ALA A 93 -8.44 -1.64 -13.50
CA ALA A 93 -9.49 -2.53 -13.98
C ALA A 93 -8.89 -3.94 -14.07
N VAL A 94 -9.35 -4.87 -13.22
CA VAL A 94 -8.98 -6.27 -13.35
C VAL A 94 -9.49 -6.73 -14.70
N PRO A 95 -8.65 -7.19 -15.65
CA PRO A 95 -9.14 -7.82 -16.85
C PRO A 95 -9.90 -9.07 -16.39
N VAL A 96 -11.21 -9.08 -16.59
CA VAL A 96 -12.01 -10.31 -16.44
C VAL A 96 -11.43 -11.28 -17.46
N ARG A 97 -10.73 -12.32 -17.00
CA ARG A 97 -10.16 -13.33 -17.89
C ARG A 97 -11.34 -14.00 -18.58
N GLY A 98 -11.48 -13.73 -19.88
CA GLY A 98 -12.66 -14.06 -20.66
C GLY A 98 -13.09 -15.53 -20.51
N GLU A 99 -14.39 -15.69 -20.29
CA GLU A 99 -15.17 -16.89 -20.59
C GLU A 99 -14.82 -17.36 -22.01
N LYS A 100 -14.13 -18.50 -22.15
CA LYS A 100 -14.03 -19.18 -23.43
C LYS A 100 -15.41 -19.81 -23.69
N ARG A 101 -16.14 -19.29 -24.68
CA ARG A 101 -17.17 -20.07 -25.37
C ARG A 101 -16.53 -21.00 -26.40
#